data_AF-C5KZ94-F1
#
_entry.id   AF-C5KZ94-F1
#
_cell.length_a   1.000
_cell.length_b   1.000
_cell.length_c   1.000
_cell.angle_alpha   90.00
_cell.angle_beta   90.00
_cell.angle_gamma   90.00
#
_symmetry.space_group_name_H-M   'P 1'
#
loop_
_entity.id
_entity.type
_entity.pdbx_description
1 polymer ?
#
loop_
_entity_poly.entity_id
_entity_poly.type
_entity_poly.pdbx_seq_one_letter_code
_entity_poly.pdbx_strand_id
1 'polypeptide(L)'
;MHTQVSKVKLTQKKAHIVEVQVNGGSVSDKVEFCQSLFEKEVPISSVFDKDEMVDIIGVTKGHGNTSVTTRWGVTRLARKTHRGLRKVACIGAWHPARVQFQVPRAGQMGYHHRVEINKKIYRIGKALREDPNNAAGSNDLTQKAITPMGGFPHYGEVNEDWVMLKGTVTGPKKRVITLRKSLLPQTSRNALEKIDLKFIDTSSKYGHGRFQTADEKRKYYGREVEATQA
;
A
#
# COMPACT_ATOMS: atom_id res chain seq x y z
N MET A 1 -6.67 4.08 19.70
CA MET A 1 -5.90 5.12 18.98
C MET A 1 -6.67 5.58 17.76
N HIS A 2 -6.35 6.74 17.19
CA HIS A 2 -6.95 7.19 15.93
C HIS A 2 -5.93 7.85 15.01
N THR A 3 -6.23 7.87 13.70
CA THR A 3 -5.39 8.54 12.70
C THR A 3 -5.65 10.04 12.66
N GLN A 4 -4.68 10.80 12.13
CA GLN A 4 -4.80 12.25 11.91
C GLN A 4 -5.02 12.55 10.42
N VAL A 5 -6.26 12.31 9.96
CA VAL A 5 -6.58 12.39 8.52
C VAL A 5 -6.44 13.81 7.98
N SER A 6 -6.59 14.85 8.80
CA SER A 6 -6.40 16.26 8.41
C SER A 6 -4.97 16.61 8.01
N LYS A 7 -3.96 15.93 8.57
CA LYS A 7 -2.55 16.10 8.17
C LYS A 7 -2.32 15.54 6.76
N VAL A 8 -3.08 14.51 6.38
CA VAL A 8 -3.06 13.95 5.03
C VAL A 8 -3.94 14.83 4.14
N LYS A 9 -3.47 15.22 2.95
CA LYS A 9 -4.23 16.06 1.99
C LYS A 9 -5.39 15.29 1.31
N LEU A 10 -6.20 14.57 2.06
CA LEU A 10 -7.42 13.88 1.62
C LEU A 10 -8.66 14.75 1.92
N THR A 11 -9.74 14.50 1.20
CA THR A 11 -11.02 15.22 1.41
C THR A 11 -11.74 14.80 2.69
N GLN A 12 -11.44 13.59 3.20
CA GLN A 12 -12.04 13.07 4.42
C GLN A 12 -11.50 13.81 5.65
N LYS A 13 -12.40 14.27 6.53
CA LYS A 13 -12.02 14.92 7.80
C LYS A 13 -12.10 14.00 9.01
N LYS A 14 -12.95 12.97 8.95
CA LYS A 14 -13.19 12.04 10.06
C LYS A 14 -11.99 11.11 10.24
N ALA A 15 -11.45 11.04 11.46
CA ALA A 15 -10.39 10.12 11.84
C ALA A 15 -10.83 8.65 11.79
N HIS A 16 -9.89 7.74 11.51
CA HIS A 16 -10.11 6.31 11.64
C HIS A 16 -9.68 5.87 13.04
N ILE A 17 -10.55 5.14 13.74
CA ILE A 17 -10.30 4.63 15.09
C ILE A 17 -9.96 3.16 14.99
N VAL A 18 -8.95 2.72 15.74
CA VAL A 18 -8.58 1.33 15.88
C VAL A 18 -8.05 1.05 17.29
N GLU A 19 -8.28 -0.16 17.75
CA GLU A 19 -7.70 -0.69 18.99
C GLU A 19 -6.40 -1.41 18.66
N VAL A 20 -5.36 -1.13 19.44
CA VAL A 20 -4.07 -1.79 19.33
C VAL A 20 -3.76 -2.41 20.67
N GLN A 21 -3.56 -3.73 20.66
CA GLN A 21 -3.23 -4.50 21.85
C GLN A 21 -1.80 -4.20 22.32
N VAL A 22 -1.63 -3.95 23.61
CA VAL A 22 -0.31 -3.82 24.26
C VAL A 22 0.17 -5.19 24.74
N ASN A 23 1.35 -5.59 24.27
CA ASN A 23 1.99 -6.86 24.59
C ASN A 23 3.23 -6.63 25.48
N GLY A 24 3.62 -7.66 26.24
CA GLY A 24 4.72 -7.58 27.22
C GLY A 24 4.28 -7.05 28.59
N GLY A 25 5.07 -7.34 29.63
CA GLY A 25 4.82 -6.88 31.01
C GLY A 25 3.59 -7.49 31.68
N SER A 26 3.34 -7.06 32.92
CA SER A 26 2.14 -7.40 33.70
C SER A 26 0.94 -6.54 33.30
N VAL A 27 -0.26 -6.85 33.82
CA VAL A 27 -1.47 -6.08 33.51
C VAL A 27 -1.37 -4.64 34.02
N SER A 28 -0.79 -4.42 35.21
CA SER A 28 -0.58 -3.07 35.74
C SER A 28 0.35 -2.26 34.84
N ASP A 29 1.47 -2.84 34.42
CA ASP A 29 2.46 -2.15 33.57
C ASP A 29 1.83 -1.71 32.24
N LYS A 30 0.95 -2.55 31.66
CA LYS A 30 0.23 -2.21 30.42
C LYS A 30 -0.72 -1.03 30.61
N VAL A 31 -1.42 -0.98 31.74
CA VAL A 31 -2.35 0.12 32.06
C VAL A 31 -1.58 1.42 32.25
N GLU A 32 -0.49 1.38 33.01
CA GLU A 32 0.39 2.54 33.23
C GLU A 32 1.01 3.02 31.91
N PHE A 33 1.49 2.10 31.06
CA PHE A 33 1.99 2.43 29.73
C PHE A 33 0.93 3.13 28.87
N CYS A 34 -0.29 2.57 28.82
CA CYS A 34 -1.41 3.18 28.09
C CYS A 34 -1.73 4.59 28.61
N GLN A 35 -1.80 4.77 29.94
CA GLN A 35 -2.04 6.07 30.56
C GLN A 35 -0.95 7.08 30.22
N SER A 36 0.31 6.65 30.21
CA SER A 36 1.46 7.51 29.88
C SER A 36 1.42 8.06 28.45
N LEU A 37 0.69 7.40 27.54
CA LEU A 37 0.53 7.76 26.14
C LEU A 37 -0.73 8.58 25.85
N PHE A 38 -1.56 8.87 26.86
CA PHE A 38 -2.72 9.74 26.67
C PHE A 38 -2.29 11.12 26.17
N GLU A 39 -3.05 11.63 25.18
CA GLU A 39 -2.82 12.91 24.50
C GLU A 39 -1.47 13.04 23.76
N LYS A 40 -0.69 11.95 23.66
CA LYS A 40 0.57 11.92 22.92
C LYS A 40 0.42 11.24 21.57
N GLU A 41 1.15 11.76 20.58
CA GLU A 41 1.27 11.12 19.27
C GLU A 41 2.25 9.95 19.36
N VAL A 42 1.86 8.80 18.79
CA VAL A 42 2.75 7.63 18.67
C VAL A 42 3.28 7.56 17.24
N PRO A 43 4.57 7.86 17.00
CA PRO A 43 5.14 7.80 15.67
C PRO A 43 5.31 6.35 15.20
N ILE A 44 5.26 6.12 13.89
CA ILE A 44 5.39 4.76 13.34
C ILE A 44 6.74 4.12 13.65
N SER A 45 7.79 4.94 13.76
CA SER A 45 9.15 4.51 14.08
C SER A 45 9.32 4.03 15.52
N SER A 46 8.38 4.30 16.43
CA SER A 46 8.43 3.72 17.78
C SER A 46 7.74 2.36 17.86
N VAL A 47 7.03 1.95 16.80
CA VAL A 47 6.29 0.69 16.74
C VAL A 47 7.02 -0.32 15.86
N PHE A 48 7.50 0.09 14.69
CA PHE A 48 8.14 -0.79 13.72
C PHE A 48 9.57 -0.37 13.43
N ASP A 49 10.40 -1.36 13.09
CA ASP A 49 11.79 -1.15 12.73
C ASP A 49 12.01 -1.30 11.22
N LYS A 50 13.09 -0.70 10.73
CA LYS A 50 13.61 -0.98 9.39
C LYS A 50 13.99 -2.47 9.30
N ASP A 51 13.78 -3.07 8.13
CA ASP A 51 14.08 -4.47 7.81
C ASP A 51 13.21 -5.52 8.53
N GLU A 52 12.23 -5.09 9.32
CA GLU A 52 11.26 -5.99 9.95
C GLU A 52 10.20 -6.50 8.96
N MET A 53 9.71 -7.72 9.19
CA MET A 53 8.55 -8.28 8.50
C MET A 53 7.25 -7.92 9.23
N VAL A 54 6.31 -7.32 8.50
CA VAL A 54 4.99 -6.95 9.01
C VAL A 54 3.87 -7.62 8.22
N ASP A 55 2.71 -7.68 8.83
CA ASP A 55 1.47 -8.09 8.18
C ASP A 55 0.66 -6.84 7.80
N ILE A 56 0.12 -6.83 6.59
CA ILE A 56 -0.73 -5.77 6.08
C ILE A 56 -2.17 -6.25 6.06
N ILE A 57 -3.03 -5.55 6.78
CA ILE A 57 -4.46 -5.82 6.87
C ILE A 57 -5.21 -4.70 6.16
N GLY A 58 -6.08 -5.07 5.20
CA GLY A 58 -6.85 -4.09 4.46
C GLY A 58 -7.95 -4.71 3.63
N VAL A 59 -8.63 -3.85 2.87
CA VAL A 59 -9.69 -4.24 1.94
C VAL A 59 -9.16 -4.12 0.51
N THR A 60 -9.41 -5.12 -0.34
CA THR A 60 -8.95 -5.12 -1.74
C THR A 60 -9.68 -4.10 -2.61
N LYS A 61 -9.08 -3.69 -3.73
CA LYS A 61 -9.75 -2.83 -4.72
C LYS A 61 -11.04 -3.50 -5.18
N GLY A 62 -12.14 -2.75 -5.23
CA GLY A 62 -13.43 -3.25 -5.69
C GLY A 62 -13.48 -3.32 -7.22
N HIS A 63 -14.09 -4.39 -7.74
CA HIS A 63 -14.35 -4.59 -9.17
C HIS A 63 -15.84 -4.82 -9.48
N GLY A 64 -16.71 -4.73 -8.46
CA GLY A 64 -18.17 -4.89 -8.59
C GLY A 64 -18.58 -6.33 -8.91
N ASN A 65 -19.76 -6.47 -9.53
CA ASN A 65 -20.25 -7.77 -9.99
C ASN A 65 -19.52 -8.17 -11.30
N THR A 66 -18.81 -9.29 -11.27
CA THR A 66 -17.97 -9.74 -12.38
C THR A 66 -18.35 -11.14 -12.86
N SER A 67 -18.03 -11.41 -14.13
CA SER A 67 -18.20 -12.73 -14.73
C SER A 67 -17.37 -13.80 -14.02
N VAL A 68 -17.80 -15.06 -14.13
CA VAL A 68 -17.10 -16.21 -13.56
C VAL A 68 -15.65 -16.33 -14.06
N THR A 69 -15.40 -15.98 -15.33
CA THR A 69 -14.05 -15.97 -15.93
C THR A 69 -13.11 -15.00 -15.19
N THR A 70 -13.55 -13.77 -14.92
CA THR A 70 -12.69 -12.76 -14.29
C THR A 70 -12.56 -13.02 -12.78
N ARG A 71 -13.65 -13.45 -12.14
CA ARG A 71 -13.69 -13.69 -10.68
C ARG A 71 -12.89 -14.91 -10.24
N TRP A 72 -13.01 -16.01 -10.99
CA TRP A 72 -12.47 -17.32 -10.63
C TRP A 72 -11.39 -17.83 -11.58
N GLY A 73 -11.07 -17.10 -12.65
CA GLY A 73 -10.03 -17.50 -13.60
C GLY A 73 -10.39 -18.70 -14.47
N VAL A 74 -11.67 -19.06 -14.60
CA VAL A 74 -12.07 -20.21 -15.42
C VAL A 74 -11.82 -19.96 -16.91
N THR A 75 -11.38 -21.00 -17.63
CA THR A 75 -11.13 -20.95 -19.07
C THR A 75 -12.39 -20.55 -19.84
N ARG A 76 -12.24 -19.65 -20.82
CA ARG A 76 -13.34 -19.26 -21.72
C ARG A 76 -13.71 -20.43 -22.62
N LEU A 77 -15.00 -20.59 -22.92
CA LEU A 77 -15.45 -21.59 -23.89
C LEU A 77 -15.03 -21.21 -25.32
N ALA A 78 -15.10 -22.18 -26.23
CA ALA A 78 -14.79 -22.00 -27.64
C ALA A 78 -15.59 -20.84 -28.26
N ARG A 79 -15.00 -20.16 -29.25
CA ARG A 79 -15.59 -18.98 -29.90
C ARG A 79 -17.00 -19.22 -30.45
N LYS A 80 -17.27 -20.43 -30.97
CA LYS A 80 -18.54 -20.82 -31.59
C LYS A 80 -19.57 -21.37 -30.60
N THR A 81 -19.35 -21.26 -29.28
CA THR A 81 -20.33 -21.72 -28.28
C THR A 81 -21.59 -20.85 -28.32
N HIS A 82 -22.74 -21.48 -28.49
CA HIS A 82 -24.03 -20.81 -28.49
C HIS A 82 -24.38 -20.24 -27.10
N ARG A 83 -25.01 -19.05 -27.08
CA ARG A 83 -25.38 -18.29 -25.86
C ARG A 83 -24.20 -17.96 -24.95
N GLY A 84 -23.06 -17.58 -25.54
CA GLY A 84 -21.94 -16.95 -24.85
C GLY A 84 -20.86 -17.90 -24.35
N LEU A 85 -19.66 -17.33 -24.20
CA LEU A 85 -18.41 -18.06 -23.93
C LEU A 85 -17.77 -17.77 -22.56
N ARG A 86 -18.24 -16.74 -21.83
CA ARG A 86 -17.72 -16.34 -20.50
C ARG A 86 -18.56 -16.92 -19.37
N LYS A 87 -18.78 -18.24 -19.45
CA LYS A 87 -19.61 -19.01 -18.52
C LYS A 87 -18.96 -20.34 -18.21
N VAL A 88 -19.37 -20.96 -17.11
CA VAL A 88 -19.08 -22.36 -16.82
C VAL A 88 -20.09 -23.21 -17.61
N ALA A 89 -19.61 -24.25 -18.32
CA ALA A 89 -20.47 -25.10 -19.13
C ALA A 89 -21.35 -26.03 -18.27
N CYS A 90 -20.73 -26.83 -17.39
CA CYS A 90 -21.43 -27.73 -16.47
C CYS A 90 -21.26 -27.24 -15.02
N ILE A 91 -22.37 -27.04 -14.31
CA ILE A 91 -22.38 -26.52 -12.92
C ILE A 91 -22.54 -27.61 -11.85
N GLY A 92 -22.59 -28.88 -12.25
CA GLY A 92 -22.74 -30.02 -11.35
C GLY A 92 -23.23 -31.28 -12.07
N ALA A 93 -23.02 -32.43 -11.46
CA ALA A 93 -23.64 -33.70 -11.88
C ALA A 93 -25.15 -33.71 -11.56
N TRP A 94 -25.88 -34.73 -12.03
CA TRP A 94 -27.31 -34.89 -11.73
C TRP A 94 -27.54 -35.08 -10.22
N HIS A 95 -26.80 -36.01 -9.61
CA HIS A 95 -26.84 -36.27 -8.17
C HIS A 95 -25.53 -35.78 -7.55
N PRO A 96 -25.57 -34.88 -6.55
CA PRO A 96 -26.74 -34.35 -5.85
C PRO A 96 -27.53 -33.32 -6.68
N ALA A 97 -28.86 -33.30 -6.53
CA ALA A 97 -29.79 -32.39 -7.25
C ALA A 97 -29.76 -30.95 -6.72
N ARG A 98 -28.56 -30.40 -6.53
CA ARG A 98 -28.28 -29.03 -6.07
C ARG A 98 -26.92 -28.58 -6.58
N VAL A 99 -26.78 -27.28 -6.84
CA VAL A 99 -25.48 -26.69 -7.17
C VAL A 99 -24.64 -26.59 -5.89
N GLN A 100 -23.42 -27.12 -5.93
CA GLN A 100 -22.48 -27.07 -4.82
C GLN A 100 -21.89 -25.66 -4.67
N PHE A 101 -21.51 -25.27 -3.45
CA PHE A 101 -20.99 -23.93 -3.17
C PHE A 101 -19.57 -23.71 -3.73
N GLN A 102 -18.81 -24.80 -3.93
CA GLN A 102 -17.47 -24.79 -4.52
C GLN A 102 -17.51 -24.44 -6.01
N VAL A 103 -18.67 -24.57 -6.67
CA VAL A 103 -18.81 -24.31 -8.11
C VAL A 103 -18.61 -22.82 -8.37
N PRO A 104 -17.71 -22.43 -9.30
CA PRO A 104 -17.43 -21.03 -9.57
C PRO A 104 -18.65 -20.35 -10.21
N ARG A 105 -19.08 -19.24 -9.62
CA ARG A 105 -20.21 -18.42 -10.09
C ARG A 105 -19.83 -16.95 -10.21
N ALA A 106 -20.50 -16.24 -11.11
CA ALA A 106 -20.42 -14.79 -11.20
C ALA A 106 -20.84 -14.14 -9.87
N GLY A 107 -20.39 -12.92 -9.62
CA GLY A 107 -20.70 -12.21 -8.38
C GLY A 107 -19.64 -11.16 -8.04
N GLN A 108 -19.70 -10.66 -6.80
CA GLN A 108 -18.78 -9.66 -6.30
C GLN A 108 -17.31 -10.12 -6.41
N MET A 109 -16.49 -9.25 -7.00
CA MET A 109 -15.04 -9.38 -7.03
C MET A 109 -14.38 -8.15 -6.41
N GLY A 110 -13.45 -8.40 -5.50
CA GLY A 110 -12.77 -7.34 -4.78
C GLY A 110 -13.64 -6.71 -3.68
N TYR A 111 -13.08 -5.72 -2.99
CA TYR A 111 -13.66 -5.18 -1.75
C TYR A 111 -13.80 -6.24 -0.64
N HIS A 112 -12.87 -7.19 -0.59
CA HIS A 112 -12.81 -8.21 0.45
C HIS A 112 -11.69 -7.88 1.44
N HIS A 113 -11.91 -8.19 2.71
CA HIS A 113 -10.86 -8.11 3.74
C HIS A 113 -9.78 -9.16 3.48
N ARG A 114 -8.51 -8.75 3.47
CA ARG A 114 -7.35 -9.62 3.27
C ARG A 114 -6.21 -9.21 4.19
N VAL A 115 -5.39 -10.20 4.53
CA VAL A 115 -4.14 -10.02 5.26
C VAL A 115 -3.01 -10.52 4.36
N GLU A 116 -2.09 -9.62 4.01
CA GLU A 116 -0.84 -9.97 3.33
C GLU A 116 0.26 -10.06 4.38
N ILE A 117 0.71 -11.28 4.66
CA ILE A 117 1.75 -11.56 5.65
C ILE A 117 3.15 -11.38 5.06
N ASN A 118 4.16 -11.24 5.93
CA ASN A 118 5.59 -11.25 5.59
C ASN A 118 5.99 -10.16 4.59
N LYS A 119 5.52 -8.93 4.82
CA LYS A 119 5.90 -7.76 4.04
C LYS A 119 7.07 -7.06 4.71
N LYS A 120 8.21 -7.04 4.04
CA LYS A 120 9.42 -6.42 4.57
C LYS A 120 9.33 -4.90 4.50
N ILE A 121 9.68 -4.23 5.59
CA ILE A 121 9.91 -2.79 5.61
C ILE A 121 11.32 -2.51 5.06
N TYR A 122 11.41 -1.79 3.95
CA TYR A 122 12.70 -1.36 3.40
C TYR A 122 13.19 -0.04 4.02
N ARG A 123 12.28 0.88 4.31
CA ARG A 123 12.60 2.18 4.88
C ARG A 123 11.42 2.74 5.64
N ILE A 124 11.71 3.36 6.77
CA ILE A 124 10.80 4.25 7.49
C ILE A 124 11.38 5.65 7.29
N GLY A 125 10.71 6.47 6.49
CA GLY A 125 11.15 7.83 6.19
C GLY A 125 10.42 8.85 7.05
N LYS A 126 11.12 9.93 7.36
CA LYS A 126 10.59 11.04 8.15
C LYS A 126 9.80 12.02 7.30
N ALA A 127 8.93 12.78 7.96
CA ALA A 127 8.18 13.87 7.38
C ALA A 127 9.10 14.84 6.61
N LEU A 128 8.58 15.42 5.53
CA LEU A 128 9.35 16.30 4.64
C LEU A 128 9.90 17.53 5.37
N ARG A 129 9.22 17.99 6.41
CA ARG A 129 9.65 19.12 7.25
C ARG A 129 10.86 18.78 8.12
N GLU A 130 11.01 17.52 8.51
CA GLU A 130 12.13 17.04 9.32
C GLU A 130 13.31 16.62 8.45
N ASP A 131 13.03 15.91 7.35
CA ASP A 131 14.05 15.45 6.39
C ASP A 131 13.62 15.76 4.94
N PRO A 132 14.11 16.86 4.35
CA PRO A 132 13.87 17.22 2.96
C PRO A 132 14.43 16.21 1.95
N ASN A 133 15.41 15.39 2.36
CA ASN A 133 16.12 14.44 1.53
C ASN A 133 15.78 12.98 1.88
N ASN A 134 14.56 12.76 2.39
CA ASN A 134 14.12 11.48 2.91
C ASN A 134 14.12 10.32 1.89
N ALA A 135 14.30 10.57 0.58
CA ALA A 135 14.42 9.54 -0.45
C ALA A 135 15.84 9.36 -1.01
N ALA A 136 16.84 10.13 -0.56
CA ALA A 136 18.23 9.88 -0.92
C ALA A 136 18.69 8.52 -0.35
N GLY A 137 19.26 7.67 -1.20
CA GLY A 137 19.91 6.42 -0.81
C GLY A 137 21.36 6.64 -0.36
N SER A 138 22.03 5.58 0.11
CA SER A 138 23.42 5.65 0.58
C SER A 138 24.40 6.16 -0.49
N ASN A 139 24.19 5.77 -1.75
CA ASN A 139 25.03 6.12 -2.89
C ASN A 139 24.38 7.13 -3.83
N ASP A 140 23.27 7.75 -3.42
CA ASP A 140 22.53 8.69 -4.25
C ASP A 140 22.83 10.12 -3.82
N LEU A 141 23.58 10.84 -4.67
CA LEU A 141 23.94 12.24 -4.42
C LEU A 141 22.77 13.20 -4.70
N THR A 142 21.65 12.72 -5.27
CA THR A 142 20.50 13.58 -5.56
C THR A 142 19.74 13.89 -4.29
N GLN A 143 19.63 15.19 -3.98
CA GLN A 143 18.78 15.70 -2.90
C GLN A 143 17.33 15.67 -3.35
N LYS A 144 16.56 14.73 -2.80
CA LYS A 144 15.16 14.49 -3.21
C LYS A 144 14.33 13.89 -2.09
N ALA A 145 13.06 14.25 -2.12
CA ALA A 145 12.02 13.67 -1.27
C ALA A 145 11.32 12.50 -1.98
N ILE A 146 10.59 11.68 -1.21
CA ILE A 146 9.89 10.50 -1.72
C ILE A 146 8.79 10.82 -2.74
N THR A 147 8.26 12.05 -2.71
CA THR A 147 7.21 12.47 -3.64
C THR A 147 7.81 12.63 -5.04
N PRO A 148 7.33 11.87 -6.04
CA PRO A 148 7.86 11.96 -7.39
C PRO A 148 7.49 13.28 -8.06
N MET A 149 8.17 13.62 -9.16
CA MET A 149 7.83 14.81 -9.96
C MET A 149 6.36 14.81 -10.39
N GLY A 150 5.63 15.87 -10.05
CA GLY A 150 4.18 15.99 -10.30
C GLY A 150 3.29 15.26 -9.26
N GLY A 151 3.89 14.67 -8.23
CA GLY A 151 3.19 13.95 -7.17
C GLY A 151 2.76 12.53 -7.54
N PHE A 152 2.32 11.76 -6.56
CA PHE A 152 1.78 10.43 -6.79
C PHE A 152 0.42 10.51 -7.52
N PRO A 153 0.22 9.80 -8.65
CA PRO A 153 -0.99 9.95 -9.44
C PRO A 153 -2.25 9.62 -8.65
N HIS A 154 -3.22 10.53 -8.65
CA HIS A 154 -4.46 10.46 -7.87
C HIS A 154 -4.30 10.39 -6.34
N TYR A 155 -3.09 10.60 -5.81
CA TYR A 155 -2.82 10.72 -4.37
C TYR A 155 -2.41 12.15 -4.01
N GLY A 156 -1.37 12.67 -4.65
CA GLY A 156 -0.74 13.94 -4.32
C GLY A 156 0.64 13.74 -3.71
N GLU A 157 0.98 14.56 -2.73
CA GLU A 157 2.30 14.58 -2.08
C GLU A 157 2.29 13.78 -0.77
N VAL A 158 3.45 13.25 -0.41
CA VAL A 158 3.69 12.60 0.90
C VAL A 158 4.58 13.54 1.71
N ASN A 159 3.99 14.16 2.73
CA ASN A 159 4.64 15.17 3.57
C ASN A 159 4.90 14.72 5.01
N GLU A 160 4.20 13.67 5.46
CA GLU A 160 4.31 13.08 6.79
C GLU A 160 5.27 11.87 6.77
N ASP A 161 5.51 11.29 7.94
CA ASP A 161 6.24 10.02 8.07
C ASP A 161 5.62 8.94 7.16
N TRP A 162 6.49 8.16 6.52
CA TRP A 162 6.08 7.14 5.55
C TRP A 162 6.86 5.84 5.72
N VAL A 163 6.26 4.75 5.23
CA VAL A 163 6.88 3.42 5.24
C VAL A 163 6.89 2.85 3.84
N MET A 164 8.05 2.38 3.42
CA MET A 164 8.24 1.66 2.16
C MET A 164 8.22 0.16 2.43
N LEU A 165 7.23 -0.52 1.86
CA LEU A 165 7.05 -1.96 1.98
C LEU A 165 7.45 -2.67 0.68
N LYS A 166 7.98 -3.88 0.82
CA LYS A 166 8.31 -4.74 -0.32
C LYS A 166 7.06 -5.09 -1.14
N GLY A 167 7.08 -4.71 -2.42
CA GLY A 167 6.09 -5.12 -3.41
C GLY A 167 4.78 -4.35 -3.32
N THR A 168 3.65 -5.04 -3.51
CA THR A 168 2.32 -4.44 -3.51
C THR A 168 1.66 -4.50 -2.14
N VAL A 169 0.60 -3.70 -1.99
CA VAL A 169 -0.25 -3.67 -0.80
C VAL A 169 -1.72 -3.75 -1.22
N THR A 170 -2.54 -4.39 -0.39
CA THR A 170 -3.98 -4.54 -0.60
C THR A 170 -4.68 -3.18 -0.62
N GLY A 171 -5.45 -2.94 -1.69
CA GLY A 171 -6.34 -1.79 -1.81
C GLY A 171 -5.91 -0.77 -2.87
N PRO A 172 -6.80 0.19 -3.20
CA PRO A 172 -6.45 1.33 -4.05
C PRO A 172 -5.65 2.38 -3.26
N LYS A 173 -5.07 3.34 -3.99
CA LYS A 173 -4.50 4.57 -3.43
C LYS A 173 -5.50 5.28 -2.52
N LYS A 174 -5.02 5.98 -1.49
CA LYS A 174 -5.82 6.69 -0.45
C LYS A 174 -6.62 5.80 0.51
N ARG A 175 -6.55 4.47 0.39
CA ARG A 175 -7.21 3.58 1.34
C ARG A 175 -6.40 3.47 2.63
N VAL A 176 -7.08 3.55 3.77
CA VAL A 176 -6.50 3.23 5.07
C VAL A 176 -6.10 1.76 5.13
N ILE A 177 -4.91 1.50 5.65
CA ILE A 177 -4.32 0.18 5.78
C ILE A 177 -3.83 0.04 7.22
N THR A 178 -4.04 -1.13 7.82
CA THR A 178 -3.54 -1.43 9.16
C THR A 178 -2.29 -2.30 9.04
N LEU A 179 -1.20 -1.85 9.64
CA LEU A 179 0.03 -2.65 9.78
C LEU A 179 0.01 -3.34 11.14
N ARG A 180 0.42 -4.60 11.17
CA ARG A 180 0.53 -5.40 12.39
C ARG A 180 1.90 -6.07 12.43
N LYS A 181 2.47 -6.20 13.63
CA LYS A 181 3.61 -7.10 13.87
C LYS A 181 3.28 -8.50 13.36
N SER A 182 4.27 -9.19 12.79
CA SER A 182 4.02 -10.53 12.26
C SER A 182 3.61 -11.48 13.38
N LEU A 183 2.64 -12.35 13.10
CA LEU A 183 2.26 -13.42 14.02
C LEU A 183 3.21 -14.62 13.94
N LEU A 184 3.96 -14.74 12.84
CA LEU A 184 4.85 -15.87 12.59
C LEU A 184 6.27 -15.50 13.00
N PRO A 185 7.02 -16.43 13.62
CA PRO A 185 8.42 -16.21 13.94
C PRO A 185 9.23 -16.02 12.65
N GLN A 186 10.01 -14.95 12.59
CA GLN A 186 10.76 -14.54 11.41
C GLN A 186 12.21 -15.03 11.50
N THR A 187 12.45 -16.27 11.07
CA THR A 187 13.78 -16.92 11.18
C THR A 187 14.50 -17.10 9.85
N SER A 188 13.80 -16.92 8.73
CA SER A 188 14.39 -17.11 7.41
C SER A 188 15.46 -16.05 7.10
N ARG A 189 16.49 -16.44 6.33
CA ARG A 189 17.55 -15.50 5.89
C ARG A 189 16.96 -14.27 5.19
N ASN A 190 15.96 -14.47 4.34
CA ASN A 190 15.27 -13.38 3.62
C ASN A 190 14.54 -12.42 4.58
N ALA A 191 14.04 -12.92 5.71
CA ALA A 191 13.41 -12.08 6.73
C ALA A 191 14.46 -11.25 7.50
N LEU A 192 15.55 -11.89 7.93
CA LEU A 192 16.59 -11.26 8.75
C LEU A 192 17.60 -10.40 7.97
N GLU A 193 17.58 -10.46 6.64
CA GLU A 193 18.49 -9.69 5.80
C GLU A 193 18.36 -8.17 6.06
N LYS A 194 19.46 -7.45 6.19
CA LYS A 194 19.45 -5.99 6.28
C LYS A 194 19.49 -5.40 4.88
N ILE A 195 18.53 -4.55 4.53
CA ILE A 195 18.43 -3.97 3.19
C ILE A 195 19.06 -2.60 3.17
N ASP A 196 20.03 -2.41 2.28
CA ASP A 196 20.52 -1.07 1.94
C ASP A 196 19.98 -0.64 0.57
N LEU A 197 19.22 0.46 0.56
CA LEU A 197 18.64 1.01 -0.65
C LEU A 197 19.64 1.97 -1.30
N LYS A 198 20.15 1.58 -2.47
CA LYS A 198 21.10 2.39 -3.24
C LYS A 198 20.43 3.59 -3.91
N PHE A 199 19.18 3.43 -4.34
CA PHE A 199 18.47 4.43 -5.15
C PHE A 199 16.96 4.28 -4.99
N ILE A 200 16.26 5.42 -4.94
CA ILE A 200 14.79 5.49 -4.98
C ILE A 200 14.39 6.34 -6.18
N ASP A 201 13.56 5.79 -7.06
CA ASP A 201 13.10 6.46 -8.27
C ASP A 201 11.96 7.45 -7.98
N THR A 202 12.27 8.75 -8.07
CA THR A 202 11.34 9.87 -7.86
C THR A 202 10.94 10.53 -9.19
N SER A 203 11.23 9.88 -10.32
CA SER A 203 10.75 10.34 -11.61
C SER A 203 9.23 10.36 -11.70
N SER A 204 8.70 11.21 -12.59
CA SER A 204 7.25 11.34 -12.83
C SER A 204 6.59 9.99 -13.07
N LYS A 205 5.45 9.78 -12.40
CA LYS A 205 4.56 8.63 -12.65
C LYS A 205 3.36 8.98 -13.52
N TYR A 206 3.30 10.22 -14.01
CA TYR A 206 2.42 10.63 -15.10
C TYR A 206 3.19 10.48 -16.41
N GLY A 207 2.76 9.54 -17.25
CA GLY A 207 3.48 9.18 -18.47
C GLY A 207 4.79 8.45 -18.19
N HIS A 208 5.83 8.76 -18.95
CA HIS A 208 7.16 8.16 -18.83
C HIS A 208 8.13 9.12 -18.11
N GLY A 209 8.49 8.78 -16.87
CA GLY A 209 9.46 9.53 -16.08
C GLY A 209 10.88 9.45 -16.68
N ARG A 210 11.54 10.60 -16.86
CA ARG A 210 12.92 10.69 -17.39
C ARG A 210 13.92 11.29 -16.41
N PHE A 211 13.48 12.25 -15.61
CA PHE A 211 14.32 13.00 -14.67
C PHE A 211 13.89 12.67 -13.24
N GLN A 212 14.84 12.68 -12.30
CA GLN A 212 14.59 12.42 -10.88
C GLN A 212 14.19 13.69 -10.14
N THR A 213 14.73 14.84 -10.55
CA THR A 213 14.44 16.15 -9.94
C THR A 213 14.03 17.19 -10.99
N ALA A 214 13.33 18.23 -10.54
CA ALA A 214 12.99 19.37 -11.39
C ALA A 214 14.25 20.11 -11.87
N ASP A 215 15.30 20.15 -11.06
CA ASP A 215 16.57 20.79 -11.42
C ASP A 215 17.31 20.03 -12.50
N GLU A 216 17.31 18.69 -12.45
CA GLU A 216 17.85 17.84 -13.52
C GLU A 216 17.12 18.11 -14.84
N LYS A 217 15.78 18.16 -14.81
CA LYS A 217 14.96 18.50 -15.97
C LYS A 217 15.29 19.90 -16.52
N ARG A 218 15.40 20.91 -15.65
CA ARG A 218 15.73 22.29 -16.04
C ARG A 218 17.12 22.38 -16.67
N LYS A 219 18.12 21.70 -16.09
CA LYS A 219 19.48 21.64 -16.64
C LYS A 219 19.51 20.99 -18.02
N TYR A 220 18.71 19.95 -18.25
CA TYR A 220 18.64 19.27 -19.53
C TYR A 220 18.01 20.14 -20.63
N TYR A 221 16.87 20.78 -20.36
CA TYR A 221 16.14 21.58 -21.37
C TYR A 221 16.68 23.01 -21.53
N GLY A 222 17.41 23.56 -20.57
CA GLY A 222 17.95 24.91 -20.64
C GLY A 222 16.91 25.99 -20.39
N ARG A 223 17.00 27.12 -21.10
CA ARG A 223 16.05 28.24 -20.95
C ARG A 223 14.72 27.89 -21.61
N GLU A 224 13.64 28.03 -20.85
CA GLU A 224 12.28 27.91 -21.38
C GLU A 224 11.92 29.20 -22.14
N VAL A 225 11.17 29.08 -23.23
CA VAL A 225 10.54 30.24 -23.88
C VAL A 225 9.42 30.70 -22.94
N GLU A 226 9.47 31.95 -22.48
CA GLU A 226 8.37 32.52 -21.67
C GLU A 226 7.07 32.35 -22.46
N ALA A 227 6.12 31.62 -21.90
CA ALA A 227 4.81 31.49 -22.49
C ALA A 227 4.18 32.89 -22.49
N THR A 228 4.02 33.48 -23.68
CA THR A 228 3.27 34.71 -23.88
C THR A 228 1.87 34.47 -23.31
N GLN A 229 1.56 35.12 -22.19
CA GLN A 229 0.23 35.04 -21.59
C GLN A 229 -0.77 35.58 -22.62
N ALA A 230 -1.70 34.72 -23.03
CA ALA A 230 -2.86 35.11 -23.84
C ALA A 230 -4.02 35.53 -22.93
#